data_AF-A0A853GHZ1-F1
#
_entry.id   AF-A0A853GHZ1-F1
#
_cell.length_a   1.000
_cell.length_b   1.000
_cell.length_c   1.000
_cell.angle_alpha   90.00
_cell.angle_beta   90.00
_cell.angle_gamma   90.00
#
_symmetry.space_group_name_H-M   'P 1'
#
loop_
_entity.id
_entity.type
_entity.pdbx_description
1 polymer ?
#
loop_
_entity_poly.entity_id
_entity_poly.type
_entity_poly.pdbx_seq_one_letter_code
_entity_poly.pdbx_strand_id
1 'polypeptide(L)'
;MKSHPYLLVSSAHMALACVSVGVSALVLALAVTPASSNAASSKSAAPSVDADIGGAMAVRELMRLDTELALNATRSRLKEADKRSETALALSDQPGGQLKLVAIYGVGKRLLAEVLVGNQPYVYLRGQPLPIGAKPGSRVYKLGGISGSCVQLERQDEAHTLCLHPSLKASR
;
A
#
# COMPACT_ATOMS: atom_id res chain seq x y z
N MET A 1 21.43 -38.83 45.27
CA MET A 1 20.00 -38.94 45.65
C MET A 1 19.37 -37.60 45.32
N LYS A 2 18.51 -37.38 44.32
CA LYS A 2 17.56 -38.22 43.59
C LYS A 2 17.71 -37.99 42.08
N SER A 3 17.85 -39.10 41.37
CA SER A 3 17.68 -39.27 39.94
C SER A 3 16.18 -39.37 39.62
N HIS A 4 15.71 -38.79 38.52
CA HIS A 4 14.91 -39.50 37.50
C HIS A 4 14.72 -38.63 36.23
N PRO A 5 15.23 -39.11 35.06
CA PRO A 5 14.90 -38.66 33.71
C PRO A 5 13.71 -39.50 33.14
N TYR A 6 13.49 -39.52 31.81
CA TYR A 6 12.44 -40.20 30.99
C TYR A 6 11.33 -39.24 30.51
N LEU A 7 10.91 -39.11 29.23
CA LEU A 7 11.07 -39.78 27.93
C LEU A 7 10.93 -38.68 26.84
N LEU A 8 11.68 -38.59 25.73
CA LEU A 8 11.91 -39.47 24.58
C LEU A 8 10.67 -39.77 23.70
N VAL A 9 10.84 -39.45 22.41
CA VAL A 9 10.14 -39.93 21.20
C VAL A 9 8.84 -39.23 20.79
N SER A 10 8.84 -38.50 19.68
CA SER A 10 8.28 -39.05 18.44
C SER A 10 8.57 -38.17 17.21
N SER A 11 9.37 -38.74 16.32
CA SER A 11 9.54 -38.33 14.93
C SER A 11 8.21 -38.41 14.17
N ALA A 12 7.93 -37.43 13.33
CA ALA A 12 7.09 -37.65 12.15
C ALA A 12 7.67 -36.87 10.97
N HIS A 13 8.30 -37.63 10.09
CA HIS A 13 8.61 -37.24 8.72
C HIS A 13 7.30 -36.86 8.01
N MET A 14 7.28 -35.74 7.30
CA MET A 14 6.28 -35.52 6.26
C MET A 14 6.98 -35.44 4.91
N ALA A 15 7.04 -36.62 4.27
CA ALA A 15 7.20 -36.80 2.84
C ALA A 15 6.09 -36.03 2.09
N LEU A 16 6.42 -35.28 1.04
CA LEU A 16 6.43 -35.68 -0.38
C LEU A 16 5.01 -35.80 -0.99
N ALA A 17 4.91 -35.35 -2.25
CA ALA A 17 3.74 -35.34 -3.16
C ALA A 17 2.83 -34.10 -3.05
N CYS A 18 2.30 -33.51 -4.11
CA CYS A 18 2.19 -33.93 -5.50
C CYS A 18 2.07 -32.68 -6.40
N VAL A 19 2.65 -32.77 -7.59
CA VAL A 19 2.39 -31.89 -8.74
C VAL A 19 0.94 -32.10 -9.19
N SER A 20 0.19 -31.02 -9.41
CA SER A 20 -0.94 -31.05 -10.35
C SER A 20 -1.06 -29.71 -11.07
N VAL A 21 -0.62 -29.76 -12.33
CA VAL A 21 -0.93 -28.78 -13.37
C VAL A 21 -2.43 -28.90 -13.66
N GLY A 22 -3.17 -27.81 -13.44
CA GLY A 22 -4.60 -27.73 -13.71
C GLY A 22 -4.89 -26.58 -14.66
N VAL A 23 -4.71 -26.82 -15.95
CA VAL A 23 -5.19 -25.95 -17.03
C VAL A 23 -6.71 -26.11 -17.10
N SER A 24 -7.45 -25.08 -16.68
CA SER A 24 -8.86 -24.94 -17.08
C SER A 24 -9.03 -23.64 -17.84
N ALA A 25 -9.02 -23.81 -19.16
CA ALA A 25 -9.56 -22.85 -20.10
C ALA A 25 -11.05 -22.64 -19.80
N LEU A 26 -11.44 -21.41 -19.50
CA LEU A 26 -12.83 -20.97 -19.61
C LEU A 26 -12.87 -19.85 -20.63
N VAL A 27 -13.15 -20.24 -21.87
CA VAL A 27 -13.50 -19.34 -22.97
C VAL A 27 -14.89 -18.81 -22.67
N LEU A 28 -15.01 -17.56 -22.23
CA LEU A 28 -16.28 -16.84 -22.19
C LEU A 28 -16.39 -16.00 -23.47
N ALA A 29 -17.18 -16.50 -24.43
CA ALA A 29 -17.62 -15.75 -25.58
C ALA A 29 -18.66 -14.70 -25.13
N LEU A 30 -18.28 -13.41 -25.13
CA LEU A 30 -19.26 -12.32 -25.12
C LEU A 30 -19.57 -11.94 -26.56
N ALA A 31 -20.78 -12.29 -26.99
CA ALA A 31 -21.39 -11.75 -28.20
C ALA A 31 -21.74 -10.27 -27.96
N VAL A 32 -21.09 -9.38 -28.70
CA VAL A 32 -21.45 -7.96 -28.81
C VAL A 32 -22.56 -7.82 -29.84
N THR A 33 -23.71 -7.29 -29.41
CA THR A 33 -24.76 -6.77 -30.29
C THR A 33 -24.62 -5.25 -30.40
N PRO A 34 -24.39 -4.67 -31.59
CA PRO A 34 -24.58 -3.24 -31.82
C PRO A 34 -26.00 -3.01 -32.37
N ALA A 35 -26.82 -2.26 -31.64
CA ALA A 35 -28.08 -1.75 -32.16
C ALA A 35 -28.28 -0.28 -31.76
N SER A 36 -28.33 0.57 -32.80
CA SER A 36 -29.10 1.83 -32.93
C SER A 36 -28.84 2.97 -31.94
N SER A 37 -28.94 4.25 -32.29
CA SER A 37 -29.20 5.00 -33.54
C SER A 37 -29.09 6.50 -33.18
N ASN A 38 -29.02 7.34 -34.23
CA ASN A 38 -29.24 8.80 -34.26
C ASN A 38 -28.18 9.74 -33.68
N ALA A 39 -27.24 10.13 -34.55
CA ALA A 39 -26.63 11.45 -34.49
C ALA A 39 -27.53 12.46 -35.24
N ALA A 40 -28.27 13.27 -34.49
CA ALA A 40 -28.85 14.50 -35.01
C ALA A 40 -27.70 15.48 -35.30
N SER A 41 -27.51 15.81 -36.57
CA SER A 41 -26.50 16.77 -37.03
C SER A 41 -27.01 18.19 -36.75
N SER A 42 -26.55 18.81 -35.66
CA SER A 42 -26.74 20.24 -35.43
C SER A 42 -25.67 21.00 -36.21
N LYS A 43 -26.14 21.87 -37.10
CA LYS A 43 -25.34 22.77 -37.92
C LYS A 43 -24.64 23.79 -37.01
N SER A 44 -23.37 23.53 -36.68
CA SER A 44 -22.54 24.48 -35.94
C SER A 44 -21.99 25.54 -36.91
N ALA A 45 -22.30 26.80 -36.65
CA ALA A 45 -21.68 27.94 -37.32
C ALA A 45 -20.20 27.97 -36.95
N ALA A 46 -19.32 27.92 -37.96
CA ALA A 46 -17.88 27.91 -37.75
C ALA A 46 -17.42 29.22 -37.09
N PRO A 47 -16.72 29.19 -35.93
CA PRO A 47 -16.06 30.36 -35.40
C PRO A 47 -14.82 30.68 -36.26
N SER A 48 -14.55 31.98 -36.42
CA SER A 48 -13.37 32.51 -37.10
C SER A 48 -12.08 31.91 -36.51
N VAL A 49 -11.36 31.18 -37.35
CA VAL A 49 -10.17 30.36 -37.04
C VAL A 49 -9.02 31.14 -36.37
N ASP A 50 -8.96 32.46 -36.55
CA ASP A 50 -7.84 33.27 -36.05
C ASP A 50 -7.92 33.59 -34.54
N ALA A 51 -9.13 33.61 -33.95
CA ALA A 51 -9.30 33.85 -32.51
C ALA A 51 -8.95 32.61 -31.66
N ASP A 52 -9.02 31.42 -32.25
CA ASP A 52 -8.80 30.13 -31.58
C ASP A 52 -7.30 29.76 -31.53
N ILE A 53 -6.51 30.15 -32.54
CA ILE A 53 -5.07 29.86 -32.59
C ILE A 53 -4.31 30.58 -31.46
N GLY A 54 -4.64 31.85 -31.19
CA GLY A 54 -4.02 32.60 -30.08
C GLY A 54 -4.34 32.00 -28.72
N GLY A 55 -5.59 31.56 -28.51
CA GLY A 55 -6.02 30.86 -27.31
C GLY A 55 -5.31 29.51 -27.13
N ALA A 56 -5.22 28.72 -28.19
CA ALA A 56 -4.52 27.43 -28.17
C ALA A 56 -3.03 27.55 -27.82
N MET A 57 -2.36 28.62 -28.30
CA MET A 57 -0.96 28.90 -27.97
C MET A 57 -0.79 29.37 -26.52
N ALA A 58 -1.69 30.22 -26.02
CA ALA A 58 -1.67 30.67 -24.62
C ALA A 58 -1.93 29.52 -23.64
N VAL A 59 -2.89 28.65 -23.93
CA VAL A 59 -3.16 27.43 -23.14
C VAL A 59 -1.96 26.50 -23.15
N ARG A 60 -1.31 26.32 -24.31
CA ARG A 60 -0.11 25.49 -24.42
C ARG A 60 1.04 26.01 -23.55
N GLU A 61 1.29 27.33 -23.53
CA GLU A 61 2.37 27.88 -22.71
C GLU A 61 2.04 27.80 -21.21
N LEU A 62 0.79 28.02 -20.83
CA LEU A 62 0.36 27.85 -19.45
C LEU A 62 0.54 26.40 -18.97
N MET A 63 0.12 25.42 -19.78
CA MET A 63 0.32 24.00 -19.47
C MET A 63 1.81 23.64 -19.34
N ARG A 64 2.68 24.27 -20.13
CA ARG A 64 4.13 24.07 -20.04
C ARG A 64 4.67 24.53 -18.68
N LEU A 65 4.28 25.73 -18.25
CA LEU A 65 4.69 26.28 -16.96
C LEU A 65 4.15 25.47 -15.77
N ASP A 66 2.87 25.07 -15.82
CA ASP A 66 2.27 24.23 -14.77
C ASP A 66 3.00 22.89 -14.64
N THR A 67 3.38 22.30 -15.77
CA THR A 67 4.13 21.04 -15.79
C THR A 67 5.52 21.20 -15.17
N GLU A 68 6.24 22.29 -15.51
CA GLU A 68 7.56 22.59 -14.92
C GLU A 68 7.48 22.77 -13.40
N LEU A 69 6.46 23.49 -12.92
CA LEU A 69 6.23 23.68 -11.49
C LEU A 69 5.91 22.36 -10.78
N ALA A 70 5.04 21.53 -11.35
CA ALA A 70 4.69 20.23 -10.81
C ALA A 70 5.91 19.29 -10.73
N LEU A 71 6.75 19.28 -11.77
CA LEU A 71 7.98 18.50 -11.79
C LEU A 71 8.99 19.01 -10.76
N ASN A 72 9.16 20.32 -10.62
CA ASN A 72 10.08 20.88 -9.64
C ASN A 72 9.63 20.59 -8.20
N ALA A 73 8.33 20.72 -7.93
CA ALA A 73 7.75 20.35 -6.64
C ALA A 73 7.99 18.86 -6.32
N THR A 74 7.81 17.98 -7.31
CA THR A 74 8.06 16.54 -7.15
C THR A 74 9.54 16.25 -6.88
N ARG A 75 10.46 16.83 -7.67
CA ARG A 75 11.91 16.69 -7.46
C ARG A 75 12.35 17.20 -6.09
N SER A 76 11.81 18.32 -5.64
CA SER A 76 12.10 18.88 -4.32
C SER A 76 11.65 17.94 -3.21
N ARG A 77 10.43 17.38 -3.32
CA ARG A 77 9.94 16.37 -2.37
C ARG A 77 10.82 15.12 -2.34
N LEU A 78 11.29 14.64 -3.50
CA LEU A 78 12.18 13.48 -3.56
C LEU A 78 13.54 13.78 -2.92
N LYS A 79 14.13 14.96 -3.16
CA LYS A 79 15.39 15.36 -2.51
C LYS A 79 15.25 15.47 -1.00
N GLU A 80 14.16 16.04 -0.51
CA GLU A 80 13.89 16.12 0.93
C GLU A 80 13.59 14.74 1.53
N ALA A 81 12.89 13.86 0.80
CA ALA A 81 12.69 12.48 1.20
C ALA A 81 14.01 11.69 1.24
N ASP A 82 14.93 11.93 0.30
CA ASP A 82 16.24 11.28 0.24
C ASP A 82 17.14 11.75 1.38
N LYS A 83 17.24 13.07 1.63
CA LYS A 83 17.94 13.61 2.82
C LYS A 83 17.38 13.07 4.12
N ARG A 84 16.04 13.02 4.23
CA ARG A 84 15.35 12.45 5.40
C ARG A 84 15.57 10.94 5.47
N SER A 85 15.64 10.23 4.35
CA SER A 85 15.94 8.81 4.30
C SER A 85 17.40 8.54 4.66
N GLU A 86 18.34 9.40 4.30
CA GLU A 86 19.76 9.23 4.62
C GLU A 86 20.02 9.49 6.11
N THR A 87 19.43 10.56 6.67
CA THR A 87 19.42 10.78 8.13
C THR A 87 18.57 9.75 8.87
N ALA A 88 17.45 9.30 8.30
CA ALA A 88 16.67 8.23 8.88
C ALA A 88 17.40 6.90 8.78
N LEU A 89 18.12 6.53 7.73
CA LEU A 89 18.89 5.29 7.67
C LEU A 89 20.01 5.29 8.72
N ALA A 90 20.60 6.46 9.01
CA ALA A 90 21.55 6.64 10.11
C ALA A 90 20.90 6.56 11.51
N LEU A 91 19.59 6.81 11.64
CA LEU A 91 18.84 6.78 12.91
C LEU A 91 17.87 5.59 13.06
N SER A 92 17.57 4.87 11.98
CA SER A 92 16.56 3.79 11.89
C SER A 92 17.15 2.43 12.23
N ASP A 93 18.47 2.36 12.45
CA ASP A 93 19.08 1.22 13.12
C ASP A 93 18.93 1.32 14.66
N GLN A 94 18.32 2.39 15.19
CA GLN A 94 17.85 2.38 16.57
C GLN A 94 16.55 1.57 16.70
N PRO A 95 16.56 0.44 17.41
CA PRO A 95 15.38 -0.37 17.64
C PRO A 95 14.55 0.29 18.75
N GLY A 96 13.65 1.21 18.39
CA GLY A 96 12.78 1.84 19.39
C GLY A 96 12.03 3.09 18.94
N GLY A 97 11.93 3.36 17.64
CA GLY A 97 11.18 4.50 17.14
C GLY A 97 9.72 4.49 17.62
N GLN A 98 9.18 5.65 17.97
CA GLN A 98 7.80 5.78 18.44
C GLN A 98 6.82 5.12 17.48
N LEU A 99 5.96 4.25 18.00
CA LEU A 99 4.94 3.55 17.23
C LEU A 99 3.67 4.40 17.14
N LYS A 100 3.15 4.57 15.92
CA LYS A 100 1.89 5.28 15.70
C LYS A 100 1.06 4.60 14.62
N LEU A 101 -0.17 4.23 14.95
CA LEU A 101 -1.15 3.78 13.97
C LEU A 101 -1.75 4.98 13.24
N VAL A 102 -1.63 5.00 11.91
CA VAL A 102 -2.10 6.11 11.06
C VAL A 102 -3.50 5.81 10.54
N ALA A 103 -3.69 4.61 10.00
CA ALA A 103 -4.94 4.23 9.37
C ALA A 103 -5.15 2.71 9.40
N ILE A 104 -6.43 2.31 9.33
CA ILE A 104 -6.87 0.96 9.01
C ILE A 104 -7.83 1.09 7.83
N TYR A 105 -7.63 0.31 6.78
CA TYR A 105 -8.43 0.36 5.55
C TYR A 105 -8.72 -1.04 5.01
N GLY A 106 -9.75 -1.13 4.17
CA GLY A 106 -10.24 -2.40 3.62
C GLY A 106 -11.32 -3.06 4.49
N VAL A 107 -11.73 -4.26 4.09
CA VAL A 107 -12.83 -5.01 4.73
C VAL A 107 -12.59 -6.52 4.72
N GLY A 108 -13.18 -7.22 5.69
CA GLY A 108 -13.16 -8.68 5.77
C GLY A 108 -11.74 -9.26 5.83
N LYS A 109 -11.38 -10.06 4.82
CA LYS A 109 -10.08 -10.74 4.73
C LYS A 109 -8.96 -9.84 4.21
N ARG A 110 -9.29 -8.71 3.56
CA ARG A 110 -8.32 -7.78 2.95
C ARG A 110 -8.26 -6.49 3.77
N LEU A 111 -7.99 -6.63 5.07
CA LEU A 111 -7.86 -5.52 6.00
C LEU A 111 -6.40 -5.16 6.16
N LEU A 112 -6.06 -3.89 5.96
CA LEU A 112 -4.70 -3.38 6.04
C LEU A 112 -4.59 -2.33 7.14
N ALA A 113 -3.41 -2.22 7.72
CA ALA A 113 -3.05 -1.20 8.67
C ALA A 113 -1.76 -0.50 8.26
N GLU A 114 -1.76 0.82 8.31
CA GLU A 114 -0.57 1.64 8.14
C GLU A 114 -0.05 2.10 9.50
N VAL A 115 1.18 1.69 9.82
CA VAL A 115 1.85 2.01 11.08
C VAL A 115 3.14 2.75 10.78
N LEU A 116 3.35 3.86 11.46
CA LEU A 116 4.63 4.55 11.49
C LEU A 116 5.49 3.97 12.62
N VAL A 117 6.72 3.60 12.28
CA VAL A 117 7.78 3.30 13.24
C VAL A 117 8.79 4.45 13.14
N GLY A 118 8.78 5.34 14.12
CA GLY A 118 9.44 6.63 14.02
C GLY A 118 8.83 7.42 12.86
N ASN A 119 9.54 7.49 11.73
CA ASN A 119 9.12 8.25 10.56
C ASN A 119 8.92 7.41 9.29
N GLN A 120 9.05 6.10 9.40
CA GLN A 120 8.94 5.17 8.29
C GLN A 120 7.56 4.50 8.30
N PRO A 121 6.79 4.58 7.20
CA PRO A 121 5.50 3.89 7.09
C PRO A 121 5.69 2.41 6.76
N TYR A 122 4.95 1.58 7.47
CA TYR A 122 4.84 0.14 7.21
C TYR A 122 3.38 -0.23 7.03
N VAL A 123 3.10 -0.98 5.96
CA VAL A 123 1.76 -1.47 5.67
C VAL A 123 1.68 -2.95 6.01
N TYR A 124 0.75 -3.29 6.89
CA TYR A 124 0.49 -4.66 7.32
C TYR A 124 -0.83 -5.14 6.74
N LEU A 125 -0.88 -6.41 6.30
CA LEU A 125 -2.10 -7.06 5.84
C LEU A 125 -2.52 -8.12 6.87
N ARG A 126 -3.82 -8.17 7.20
CA ARG A 126 -4.35 -9.15 8.15
C ARG A 126 -3.98 -10.58 7.73
N GLY A 127 -3.42 -11.34 8.69
CA GLY A 127 -2.98 -12.72 8.47
C GLY A 127 -1.58 -12.84 7.86
N GLN A 128 -0.91 -11.73 7.55
CA GLN A 128 0.50 -11.72 7.18
C GLN A 128 1.33 -11.13 8.33
N PRO A 129 2.29 -11.88 8.89
CA PRO A 129 3.05 -11.41 10.05
C PRO A 129 4.04 -10.30 9.68
N LEU A 130 4.54 -10.24 8.45
CA LEU A 130 5.47 -9.21 8.01
C LEU A 130 4.75 -8.10 7.24
N PRO A 131 5.26 -6.85 7.27
CA PRO A 131 4.71 -5.79 6.44
C PRO A 131 4.97 -6.07 4.96
N ILE A 132 4.10 -5.53 4.11
CA ILE A 132 4.19 -5.65 2.66
C ILE A 132 5.54 -5.10 2.19
N GLY A 133 6.26 -5.86 1.37
CA GLY A 133 7.56 -5.48 0.84
C GLY A 133 8.74 -5.69 1.79
N ALA A 134 8.51 -6.21 3.01
CA ALA A 134 9.60 -6.53 3.92
C ALA A 134 10.44 -7.71 3.42
N LYS A 135 11.77 -7.59 3.57
CA LYS A 135 12.70 -8.69 3.30
C LYS A 135 12.70 -9.70 4.46
N PRO A 136 12.87 -11.01 4.20
CA PRO A 136 13.07 -12.01 5.24
C PRO A 136 14.26 -11.63 6.14
N GLY A 137 14.11 -11.83 7.46
CA GLY A 137 15.17 -11.52 8.44
C GLY A 137 15.32 -10.04 8.81
N SER A 138 14.48 -9.14 8.28
CA SER A 138 14.46 -7.75 8.72
C SER A 138 14.00 -7.63 10.18
N ARG A 139 14.64 -6.75 10.96
CA ARG A 139 14.26 -6.42 12.35
C ARG A 139 13.02 -5.53 12.39
N VAL A 140 11.93 -5.98 11.79
CA VAL A 140 10.62 -5.29 11.75
C VAL A 140 9.68 -5.86 12.80
N TYR A 141 8.66 -5.07 13.19
CA TYR A 141 7.58 -5.58 14.03
C TYR A 141 6.77 -6.62 13.27
N LYS A 142 6.34 -7.67 13.97
CA LYS A 142 5.43 -8.68 13.44
C LYS A 142 3.99 -8.31 13.77
N LEU A 143 3.07 -8.57 12.84
CA LEU A 143 1.64 -8.40 13.07
C LEU A 143 1.08 -9.57 13.87
N GLY A 144 0.57 -9.30 15.07
CA GLY A 144 -0.22 -10.25 15.86
C GLY A 144 -1.69 -10.27 15.41
N GLY A 145 -2.24 -9.11 15.03
CA GLY A 145 -3.61 -9.04 14.51
C GLY A 145 -4.12 -7.63 14.28
N ILE A 146 -5.27 -7.53 13.59
CA ILE A 146 -6.03 -6.28 13.41
C ILE A 146 -7.45 -6.56 13.89
N SER A 147 -7.91 -5.80 14.89
CA SER A 147 -9.23 -5.96 15.50
C SER A 147 -9.89 -4.60 15.75
N GLY A 148 -11.06 -4.38 15.16
CA GLY A 148 -11.79 -3.11 15.26
C GLY A 148 -10.93 -1.93 14.80
N SER A 149 -10.67 -1.01 15.71
CA SER A 149 -9.83 0.19 15.50
C SER A 149 -8.38 0.02 15.96
N CYS A 150 -7.96 -1.19 16.30
CA CYS A 150 -6.66 -1.46 16.92
C CYS A 150 -5.84 -2.50 16.15
N VAL A 151 -4.51 -2.39 16.29
CA VAL A 151 -3.51 -3.26 15.68
C VAL A 151 -2.57 -3.75 16.79
N GLN A 152 -2.28 -5.04 16.76
CA GLN A 152 -1.34 -5.70 17.67
C GLN A 152 -0.05 -5.99 16.92
N LEU A 153 1.07 -5.51 17.47
CA LEU A 153 2.41 -5.68 16.93
C LEU A 153 3.31 -6.32 17.97
N GLU A 154 4.24 -7.16 17.53
CA GLU A 154 5.15 -7.90 18.40
C GLU A 154 6.60 -7.77 17.94
N ARG A 155 7.53 -7.61 18.88
CA ARG A 155 8.97 -7.63 18.63
C ARG A 155 9.69 -8.08 19.90
N GLN A 156 10.56 -9.10 19.77
CA GLN A 156 11.46 -9.54 20.87
C GLN A 156 10.72 -9.68 22.21
N ASP A 157 9.58 -10.38 22.18
CA ASP A 157 8.69 -10.64 23.32
C ASP A 157 7.93 -9.42 23.89
N GLU A 158 8.04 -8.26 23.27
CA GLU A 158 7.22 -7.09 23.59
C GLU A 158 6.03 -6.98 22.63
N ALA A 159 4.83 -6.88 23.21
CA ALA A 159 3.58 -6.70 22.48
C ALA A 159 3.08 -5.26 22.62
N HIS A 160 2.81 -4.61 21.50
CA HIS A 160 2.27 -3.26 21.42
C HIS A 160 0.88 -3.28 20.81
N THR A 161 -0.07 -2.61 21.47
CA THR A 161 -1.40 -2.37 20.91
C THR A 161 -1.52 -0.90 20.54
N LEU A 162 -1.79 -0.64 19.26
CA LEU A 162 -1.99 0.71 18.74
C LEU A 162 -3.43 0.85 18.29
N CYS A 163 -4.12 1.89 18.74
CA CYS A 163 -5.51 2.14 18.37
C CYS A 163 -5.66 3.50 17.68
N LEU A 164 -6.58 3.58 16.71
CA LEU A 164 -6.99 4.85 16.16
C LEU A 164 -7.76 5.63 17.23
N HIS A 165 -7.33 6.86 17.50
CA HIS A 165 -8.12 7.75 18.34
C HIS A 165 -9.44 8.10 17.64
N PRO A 166 -10.59 8.05 18.33
CA PRO A 166 -11.90 8.35 17.74
C PRO A 166 -12.01 9.78 17.19
N SER A 167 -11.12 10.70 17.62
CA SER A 167 -11.04 12.07 17.11
C SER A 167 -10.52 12.20 15.67
N LEU A 168 -9.93 11.15 15.09
CA LEU A 168 -9.49 11.15 13.68
C LEU A 168 -10.64 11.05 12.67
N LYS A 169 -11.90 10.91 13.12
CA LYS A 169 -13.10 10.77 12.26
C LYS A 169 -13.85 12.08 11.99
N ALA A 170 -13.38 13.24 12.44
CA ALA A 170 -14.18 14.48 12.51
C ALA A 170 -13.90 15.56 11.45
N SER A 171 -13.33 15.23 10.29
CA SER A 171 -13.21 16.18 9.17
C SER A 171 -13.82 15.60 7.89
N ARG A 172 -15.13 15.68 7.77
CA ARG A 172 -15.82 15.55 6.49
C ARG A 172 -17.10 16.36 6.48
#